data_AF-A0A1X0Y5N6-F1
#
_entry.id   AF-A0A1X0Y5N6-F1
#
_cell.length_a   1.000
_cell.length_b   1.000
_cell.length_c   1.000
_cell.angle_alpha   90.00
_cell.angle_beta   90.00
_cell.angle_gamma   90.00
#
_symmetry.space_group_name_H-M   'P 1'
#
loop_
_entity.id
_entity.type
_entity.pdbx_description
1 polymer ?
#
loop_
_entity_poly.entity_id
_entity_poly.type
_entity_poly.pdbx_seq_one_letter_code
_entity_poly.pdbx_strand_id
1 'polypeptide(L)' 'MIQVKTFGEPLQPFKTRRELEELDARVNAFVVENVARVISVQDMPITENGSVIGMIRTLVYET' A
#
# COMPACT_ATOMS: atom_id res chain seq x y z
N MET A 1 -18.03 -4.63 9.03
CA MET A 1 -17.69 -3.44 9.86
C MET A 1 -16.68 -2.59 9.10
N ILE A 2 -16.70 -1.25 9.17
CA ILE A 2 -15.66 -0.44 8.50
C ILE A 2 -14.34 -0.57 9.25
N GLN A 3 -13.26 -0.89 8.53
CA GLN A 3 -11.91 -1.10 9.02
C GLN A 3 -10.91 -0.29 8.18
N VAL A 4 -9.74 -0.02 8.76
CA VAL A 4 -8.63 0.67 8.11
C VAL A 4 -7.36 -0.13 8.31
N LYS A 5 -6.58 -0.34 7.24
CA LYS A 5 -5.26 -0.98 7.29
C LYS A 5 -4.27 -0.23 6.41
N THR A 6 -3.03 -0.10 6.88
CA THR A 6 -1.94 0.52 6.14
C THR A 6 -0.88 -0.51 5.75
N PHE A 7 -0.25 -0.28 4.61
CA PHE A 7 0.85 -1.06 4.06
C PHE A 7 1.99 -0.09 3.75
N GLY A 8 3.20 -0.40 4.20
CA GLY A 8 4.41 0.34 3.85
C GLY A 8 5.30 -0.46 2.92
N GLU A 9 6.00 0.23 2.02
CA GLU A 9 7.06 -0.32 1.18
C GLU A 9 8.21 0.71 1.08
N PRO A 10 9.45 0.37 1.46
CA PRO A 10 10.60 1.22 1.16
C PRO A 10 10.85 1.24 -0.35
N LEU A 11 11.22 2.41 -0.89
CA LEU A 11 11.54 2.56 -2.30
C LEU A 11 13.02 2.84 -2.46
N GLN A 12 13.74 1.92 -3.10
CA GLN A 12 15.16 2.05 -3.37
C GLN A 12 15.42 2.52 -4.81
N PRO A 13 16.50 3.29 -5.04
CA PRO A 13 16.89 3.67 -6.40
C PRO A 13 17.00 2.45 -7.32
N PHE A 14 16.39 2.56 -8.50
CA PHE A 14 16.33 1.51 -9.53
C PHE A 14 15.58 0.22 -9.14
N LYS A 15 14.89 0.17 -8.01
CA LYS A 15 14.06 -0.98 -7.60
C LYS A 15 12.56 -0.69 -7.50
N THR A 16 12.18 0.58 -7.61
CA THR A 16 10.81 1.08 -7.40
C THR A 16 9.74 0.25 -8.09
N ARG A 17 9.91 -0.15 -9.35
CA ARG A 17 8.89 -0.94 -10.06
C ARG A 17 8.60 -2.26 -9.36
N ARG A 18 9.65 -2.99 -8.98
CA ARG A 18 9.52 -4.29 -8.30
C ARG A 18 8.90 -4.11 -6.92
N GLU A 19 9.32 -3.09 -6.18
CA GLU A 19 8.82 -2.79 -4.84
C GLU A 19 7.32 -2.42 -4.88
N LEU A 20 6.88 -1.64 -5.88
CA LEU A 20 5.46 -1.35 -6.08
C LEU A 20 4.65 -2.59 -6.48
N GLU A 21 5.21 -3.48 -7.32
CA GLU A 21 4.58 -4.77 -7.65
C GLU A 21 4.45 -5.68 -6.41
N GLU A 22 5.46 -5.69 -5.53
CA GLU A 22 5.45 -6.43 -4.26
C GLU A 22 4.42 -5.84 -3.27
N LEU A 23 4.31 -4.51 -3.19
CA LEU A 23 3.28 -3.82 -2.41
C LEU A 23 1.87 -4.17 -2.92
N ASP A 24 1.64 -4.11 -4.23
CA ASP A 24 0.37 -4.47 -4.86
C ASP A 24 0.00 -5.93 -4.57
N ALA A 25 0.94 -6.85 -4.71
CA ALA A 25 0.72 -8.27 -4.44
C ALA A 25 0.27 -8.51 -2.99
N ARG A 26 0.92 -7.88 -2.01
CA ARG A 26 0.55 -8.00 -0.59
C ARG A 26 -0.83 -7.42 -0.29
N VAL A 27 -1.16 -6.27 -0.89
CA VAL A 27 -2.48 -5.64 -0.71
C VAL A 27 -3.56 -6.50 -1.33
N ASN A 28 -3.35 -7.01 -2.54
CA ASN A 28 -4.32 -7.86 -3.24
C ASN A 28 -4.56 -9.18 -2.50
N ALA A 29 -3.51 -9.84 -1.99
CA ALA A 29 -3.65 -11.04 -1.17
C ALA A 29 -4.50 -10.76 0.07
N PHE A 30 -4.24 -9.65 0.76
CA PHE A 30 -5.04 -9.24 1.91
C PHE A 30 -6.52 -8.99 1.54
N VAL A 31 -6.78 -8.33 0.41
CA VAL A 31 -8.14 -8.04 -0.06
C VAL A 31 -8.90 -9.33 -0.34
N VAL A 32 -8.31 -10.27 -1.07
CA VAL A 32 -8.95 -11.55 -1.42
C VAL A 32 -9.31 -12.37 -0.18
N GLU A 33 -8.44 -12.35 0.83
CA GLU A 33 -8.59 -13.18 2.03
C GLU A 33 -9.51 -12.56 3.10
N ASN A 34 -9.57 -11.22 3.21
CA ASN A 34 -10.11 -10.57 4.41
C ASN A 34 -11.16 -9.49 4.14
N VAL A 35 -11.42 -9.11 2.88
CA VAL A 35 -12.21 -7.92 2.57
C VAL A 35 -13.49 -8.29 1.83
N ALA A 36 -14.65 -7.94 2.40
CA ALA A 36 -15.95 -8.08 1.75
C ALA A 36 -16.19 -6.96 0.72
N ARG A 37 -15.76 -5.73 1.02
CA ARG A 37 -15.88 -4.58 0.12
C ARG A 37 -14.76 -3.56 0.34
N VAL A 38 -14.12 -3.13 -0.73
CA VAL A 38 -13.19 -1.99 -0.70
C VAL A 38 -13.98 -0.68 -0.75
N ILE A 39 -13.72 0.22 0.20
CA ILE A 39 -14.31 1.56 0.25
C ILE A 39 -13.38 2.58 -0.41
N SER A 40 -12.09 2.55 -0.05
CA SER A 40 -11.11 3.50 -0.56
C SER A 40 -9.69 2.92 -0.51
N VAL A 41 -8.85 3.35 -1.46
CA VAL A 41 -7.41 3.11 -1.50
C VAL A 41 -6.74 4.45 -1.70
N GLN A 42 -5.71 4.76 -0.90
CA GLN A 42 -4.95 6.01 -0.98
C GLN A 42 -3.47 5.72 -0.82
N ASP A 43 -2.66 6.35 -1.67
CA ASP A 43 -1.20 6.26 -1.63
C ASP A 43 -0.59 7.58 -1.17
N MET A 44 0.44 7.48 -0.33
CA MET A 44 1.21 8.62 0.15
C MET A 44 2.71 8.31 0.07
N PRO A 45 3.48 9.06 -0.74
CA PRO A 45 4.93 8.90 -0.78
C PRO A 45 5.55 9.38 0.54
N ILE A 46 6.52 8.62 1.03
CA ILE A 46 7.40 9.05 2.12
C ILE A 46 8.57 9.79 1.48
N THR A 47 8.78 11.05 1.87
CA THR A 47 9.86 11.87 1.34
C THR A 47 10.91 12.18 2.41
N GLU A 48 12.18 12.06 2.06
CA GLU A 48 13.32 12.48 2.88
C GLU A 48 14.34 13.20 1.99
N ASN A 49 14.80 14.38 2.41
CA ASN A 49 15.79 15.19 1.68
C ASN A 49 15.44 15.42 0.19
N GLY A 50 14.15 15.62 -0.12
CA GLY A 50 13.65 15.83 -1.49
C GLY A 50 13.55 14.56 -2.34
N SER A 51 13.90 13.38 -1.81
CA SER A 51 13.75 12.09 -2.47
C SER A 51 12.55 11.34 -1.93
N VAL A 52 11.86 10.59 -2.80
CA VAL A 52 10.86 9.62 -2.36
C VAL A 52 11.58 8.34 -1.95
N ILE A 53 11.46 7.96 -0.67
CA ILE A 53 12.18 6.82 -0.06
C ILE A 53 11.24 5.67 0.32
N GLY A 54 9.94 5.83 0.10
CA GLY A 54 8.94 4.84 0.45
C GLY A 54 7.55 5.21 -0.04
N MET A 55 6.63 4.26 0.08
CA MET A 55 5.21 4.42 -0.18
C MET A 55 4.41 3.86 0.99
N ILE A 56 3.38 4.60 1.42
CA ILE A 56 2.35 4.10 2.32
C ILE A 56 1.04 3.99 1.53
N ARG A 57 0.46 2.80 1.49
CA ARG A 57 -0.90 2.57 0.98
C ARG A 57 -1.87 2.35 2.13
N THR A 58 -2.94 3.14 2.16
CA THR A 58 -4.05 3.00 3.11
C THR A 58 -5.25 2.37 2.42
N LEU A 59 -5.80 1.31 3.02
CA LEU A 59 -7.00 0.60 2.58
C LEU A 59 -8.11 0.80 3.62
N VAL A 60 -9.23 1.35 3.17
CA VAL A 60 -10.49 1.43 3.93
C VAL A 60 -11.44 0.39 3.36
N TYR A 61 -11.99 -0.47 4.21
CA TYR A 61 -12.74 -1.65 3.76
C TYR A 61 -13.81 -2.11 4.75
N GLU A 62 -14.74 -2.93 4.27
CA GLU A 62 -15.71 -3.66 5.09
C GLU A 62 -15.29 -5.12 5.23
N THR A 63 -15.35 -5.63 6.47
CA THR A 63 -15.35 -7.06 6.80
C THR A 63 -16.75 -7.61 6.96
#